data_AF-A0A2V8PPV3-F1
#
_entry.id   AF-A0A2V8PPV3-F1
#
_cell.length_a   1.000
_cell.length_b   1.000
_cell.length_c   1.000
_cell.angle_alpha   90.00
_cell.angle_beta   90.00
_cell.angle_gamma   90.00
#
_symmetry.space_group_name_H-M   'P 1'
#
loop_
_entity.id
_entity.type
_entity.pdbx_description
1 polymer ?
#
loop_
_entity_poly.entity_id
_entity_poly.type
_entity_poly.pdbx_seq_one_letter_code
_entity_poly.pdbx_strand_id
1 'polypeptide(L)'
;MSVPDFICFKRRKSLSKILALMLLILSASALAQAHPPSADVVKMFPLDLRGFHTDPLSMRPLVTLAKEGLLQADYFASDANQTNASPFLGAEAEYLTENGNRLLVEIVRLRSDSEAYSFLTVTARKMREEERSQNMRLGNVGTASFIGPRSIVFFCDTTFARITNETAGNSDEVVALGHLLAETFGKGEDDVPVLVKHLPDWQATQPTAIYAVNVGPLRDAIPDQPILSELNFEGGTEAVSANYGQSQLVIVEFTTPQISIDNDQRILAKIQELKNQGQSAPSAYRRVGNYSVFVFNASDEKTANE
;
A
#
# COMPACT_ATOMS: atom_id res chain seq x y z
N MET A 1 -76.02 -23.53 20.17
CA MET A 1 -75.69 -23.98 18.80
C MET A 1 -74.18 -24.01 18.69
N SER A 2 -73.61 -25.21 18.61
CA SER A 2 -72.17 -25.49 18.61
C SER A 2 -71.64 -25.64 17.19
N VAL A 3 -70.48 -25.04 16.91
CA VAL A 3 -69.60 -25.42 15.79
C VAL A 3 -68.23 -25.75 16.39
N PRO A 4 -67.63 -26.93 16.10
CA PRO A 4 -66.30 -27.26 16.60
C PRO A 4 -65.21 -26.90 15.58
N ASP A 5 -64.27 -26.05 16.00
CA ASP A 5 -63.00 -25.81 15.32
C ASP A 5 -62.00 -26.92 15.68
N PHE A 6 -61.71 -27.83 14.74
CA PHE A 6 -60.68 -28.86 14.97
C PHE A 6 -59.97 -29.31 13.68
N ILE A 7 -59.40 -28.38 12.91
CA ILE A 7 -58.40 -28.73 11.89
C ILE A 7 -57.38 -27.61 11.79
N CYS A 8 -56.18 -27.75 12.38
CA CYS A 8 -54.90 -27.32 11.78
C CYS A 8 -53.72 -27.44 12.78
N PHE A 9 -53.12 -28.62 12.98
CA PHE A 9 -51.83 -28.67 13.71
C PHE A 9 -50.81 -29.72 13.23
N LYS A 10 -51.18 -30.66 12.36
CA LYS A 10 -50.24 -31.73 11.91
C LYS A 10 -49.36 -31.38 10.71
N ARG A 11 -49.61 -30.28 9.98
CA ARG A 11 -48.85 -29.94 8.75
C ARG A 11 -47.58 -29.10 8.98
N ARG A 12 -47.36 -28.56 10.19
CA ARG A 12 -46.26 -27.62 10.49
C ARG A 12 -44.90 -28.30 10.75
N LYS A 13 -44.87 -29.55 11.21
CA LYS A 13 -43.62 -30.27 11.57
C LYS A 13 -42.83 -30.83 10.37
N SER A 14 -43.45 -30.95 9.19
CA SER A 14 -42.77 -31.44 7.97
C SER A 14 -41.97 -30.34 7.27
N LEU A 15 -42.52 -29.11 7.24
CA LEU A 15 -41.90 -27.96 6.58
C LEU A 15 -40.59 -27.49 7.24
N SER A 16 -40.47 -27.57 8.58
CA SER A 16 -39.23 -27.12 9.26
C SER A 16 -38.04 -28.05 8.99
N LYS A 17 -38.28 -29.35 8.78
CA LYS A 17 -37.21 -30.32 8.47
C LYS A 17 -36.68 -30.14 7.04
N ILE A 18 -37.56 -29.82 6.10
CA ILE A 18 -37.18 -29.54 4.70
C ILE A 18 -36.40 -28.22 4.63
N LEU A 19 -36.82 -27.19 5.37
CA LEU A 19 -36.11 -25.91 5.42
C LEU A 19 -34.70 -26.04 6.04
N ALA A 20 -34.56 -26.81 7.13
CA ALA A 20 -33.27 -27.06 7.77
C ALA A 20 -32.32 -27.85 6.86
N LEU A 21 -32.83 -28.83 6.11
CA LEU A 21 -32.03 -29.61 5.16
C LEU A 21 -31.60 -28.75 3.95
N MET A 22 -32.48 -27.87 3.44
CA MET A 22 -32.09 -26.92 2.39
C MET A 22 -31.05 -25.92 2.89
N LEU A 23 -31.16 -25.41 4.12
CA LEU A 23 -30.12 -24.53 4.69
C LEU A 23 -28.77 -25.23 4.81
N LEU A 24 -28.76 -26.52 5.17
CA LEU A 24 -27.54 -27.33 5.27
C LEU A 24 -26.89 -27.59 3.90
N ILE A 25 -27.70 -27.85 2.87
CA ILE A 25 -27.22 -28.06 1.49
C ILE A 25 -26.73 -26.73 0.87
N LEU A 26 -27.42 -25.61 1.16
CA LEU A 26 -26.97 -24.28 0.74
C LEU A 26 -25.68 -23.85 1.45
N SER A 27 -25.46 -24.24 2.71
CA SER A 27 -24.20 -23.98 3.42
C SER A 27 -23.02 -24.83 2.93
N ALA A 28 -23.26 -26.02 2.38
CA ALA A 28 -22.19 -26.88 1.84
C ALA A 28 -21.72 -26.44 0.43
N SER A 29 -22.50 -25.61 -0.25
CA SER A 29 -22.25 -25.18 -1.64
C SER A 29 -21.31 -23.97 -1.76
N ALA A 30 -20.92 -23.36 -0.63
CA ALA A 30 -20.09 -22.17 -0.59
C ALA A 30 -18.64 -22.45 -0.18
N LEU A 31 -18.16 -23.70 -0.29
CA LEU A 31 -16.73 -23.95 -0.43
C LEU A 31 -16.33 -23.50 -1.84
N ALA A 32 -16.24 -22.18 -2.02
CA ALA A 32 -15.64 -21.59 -3.20
C ALA A 32 -14.27 -22.26 -3.35
N GLN A 33 -14.11 -23.06 -4.42
CA GLN A 33 -12.82 -23.61 -4.77
C GLN A 33 -11.95 -22.41 -5.14
N ALA A 34 -11.13 -21.98 -4.18
CA ALA A 34 -10.09 -21.01 -4.45
C ALA A 34 -9.22 -21.61 -5.55
N HIS A 35 -9.05 -20.88 -6.65
CA HIS A 35 -8.13 -21.30 -7.70
C HIS A 35 -6.75 -21.46 -7.06
N PRO A 36 -6.02 -22.54 -7.36
CA PRO A 36 -4.67 -22.69 -6.83
C PRO A 36 -3.82 -21.48 -7.24
N PRO A 37 -2.87 -21.05 -6.39
CA PRO A 37 -1.97 -19.96 -6.73
C PRO A 37 -1.21 -20.28 -8.02
N SER A 38 -0.89 -19.25 -8.81
CA SER A 38 -0.12 -19.45 -10.04
C SER A 38 1.29 -19.94 -9.71
N ALA A 39 1.93 -20.65 -10.64
CA ALA A 39 3.29 -21.15 -10.45
C ALA A 39 4.29 -20.02 -10.12
N ASP A 40 4.07 -18.82 -10.67
CA ASP A 40 4.93 -17.67 -10.40
C ASP A 40 4.71 -17.09 -9.00
N VAL A 41 3.48 -17.17 -8.45
CA VAL A 41 3.24 -16.89 -7.03
C VAL A 41 3.99 -17.87 -6.15
N VAL A 42 3.85 -19.17 -6.42
CA VAL A 42 4.50 -20.22 -5.60
C VAL A 42 6.03 -20.04 -5.57
N LYS A 43 6.66 -19.63 -6.67
CA LYS A 43 8.10 -19.36 -6.73
C LYS A 43 8.54 -18.19 -5.83
N MET A 44 7.66 -17.26 -5.48
CA MET A 44 7.99 -16.15 -4.57
C MET A 44 8.09 -16.59 -3.10
N PHE A 45 7.63 -17.80 -2.77
CA PHE A 45 7.60 -18.32 -1.40
C PHE A 45 8.44 -19.60 -1.29
N PRO A 46 9.77 -19.49 -1.08
CA PRO A 46 10.61 -20.63 -0.82
C PRO A 46 10.08 -21.43 0.38
N LEU A 47 9.98 -22.76 0.22
CA LEU A 47 9.40 -23.65 1.23
C LEU A 47 10.27 -23.80 2.49
N ASP A 48 11.58 -23.65 2.33
CA ASP A 48 12.56 -23.75 3.41
C ASP A 48 13.62 -22.65 3.24
N LEU A 49 13.79 -21.87 4.30
CA LEU A 49 14.80 -20.81 4.40
C LEU A 49 15.51 -20.96 5.74
N ARG A 50 16.53 -21.82 5.83
CA ARG A 50 17.43 -21.92 7.00
C ARG A 50 16.70 -21.92 8.37
N GLY A 51 15.74 -22.84 8.54
CA GLY A 51 14.97 -23.00 9.79
C GLY A 51 13.64 -22.25 9.81
N PHE A 52 13.30 -21.54 8.74
CA PHE A 52 11.95 -21.03 8.47
C PHE A 52 11.27 -21.93 7.44
N HIS A 53 10.08 -22.43 7.77
CA HIS A 53 9.34 -23.38 6.92
C HIS A 53 7.95 -22.85 6.56
N THR A 54 7.60 -22.91 5.28
CA THR A 54 6.26 -22.52 4.79
C THR A 54 5.38 -23.75 4.64
N ASP A 55 4.13 -23.67 5.10
CA ASP A 55 3.11 -24.64 4.68
C ASP A 55 2.60 -24.24 3.28
N PRO A 56 2.77 -25.04 2.22
CA PRO A 56 2.24 -24.73 0.89
C PRO A 56 0.73 -24.49 0.88
N LEU A 57 -0.01 -25.08 1.82
CA LEU A 57 -1.45 -24.91 1.96
C LEU A 57 -1.85 -23.61 2.66
N SER A 58 -0.89 -22.89 3.28
CA SER A 58 -1.13 -21.59 3.92
C SER A 58 -1.23 -20.43 2.93
N MET A 59 -0.76 -20.62 1.69
CA MET A 59 -0.78 -19.59 0.66
C MET A 59 -2.21 -19.15 0.34
N ARG A 60 -2.46 -17.86 0.46
CA ARG A 60 -3.77 -17.24 0.20
C ARG A 60 -3.61 -15.89 -0.49
N PRO A 61 -4.68 -15.35 -1.11
CA PRO A 61 -4.65 -13.99 -1.65
C PRO A 61 -4.27 -12.96 -0.57
N LEU A 62 -3.77 -11.79 -0.98
CA LEU A 62 -3.37 -10.68 -0.11
C LEU A 62 -4.57 -9.99 0.58
N VAL A 63 -5.27 -10.74 1.43
CA VAL A 63 -6.48 -10.29 2.11
C VAL A 63 -6.14 -9.20 3.12
N THR A 64 -4.97 -9.30 3.77
CA THR A 64 -4.58 -8.39 4.84
C THR A 64 -4.27 -6.99 4.28
N LEU A 65 -3.36 -6.88 3.31
CA LEU A 65 -3.08 -5.61 2.61
C LEU A 65 -4.34 -5.00 1.95
N ALA A 66 -5.23 -5.83 1.40
CA ALA A 66 -6.48 -5.35 0.81
C ALA A 66 -7.43 -4.75 1.87
N LYS A 67 -7.56 -5.37 3.04
CA LYS A 67 -8.37 -4.86 4.16
C LYS A 67 -7.82 -3.56 4.74
N GLU A 68 -6.51 -3.40 4.74
CA GLU A 68 -5.84 -2.18 5.18
C GLU A 68 -5.99 -1.02 4.17
N GLY A 69 -6.55 -1.31 2.99
CA GLY A 69 -6.70 -0.35 1.90
C GLY A 69 -5.39 -0.06 1.18
N LEU A 70 -4.36 -0.90 1.35
CA LEU A 70 -3.09 -0.76 0.64
C LEU A 70 -3.19 -1.28 -0.80
N LEU A 71 -4.05 -2.26 -1.08
CA LEU A 71 -4.24 -2.79 -2.44
C LEU A 71 -5.43 -2.16 -3.17
N GLN A 72 -5.48 -0.83 -3.24
CA GLN A 72 -6.51 -0.14 -4.02
C GLN A 72 -6.17 -0.17 -5.50
N ALA A 73 -7.18 -0.39 -6.35
CA ALA A 73 -7.01 -0.32 -7.80
C ALA A 73 -6.40 1.03 -8.24
N ASP A 74 -6.78 2.10 -7.56
CA ASP A 74 -6.33 3.47 -7.84
C ASP A 74 -4.83 3.68 -7.52
N TYR A 75 -4.24 2.85 -6.66
CA TYR A 75 -2.81 2.92 -6.34
C TYR A 75 -1.91 2.22 -7.36
N PHE A 76 -2.48 1.40 -8.24
CA PHE A 76 -1.73 0.71 -9.28
C PHE A 76 -2.35 1.09 -10.61
N ALA A 77 -1.83 2.16 -11.22
CA ALA A 77 -2.31 2.78 -12.44
C ALA A 77 -3.04 1.77 -13.34
N SER A 78 -4.38 1.83 -13.33
CA SER A 78 -5.22 1.01 -14.19
C SER A 78 -5.50 1.79 -15.45
N ASP A 79 -4.86 1.43 -16.56
CA ASP A 79 -5.39 1.79 -17.87
C ASP A 79 -6.80 1.19 -17.96
N ALA A 80 -7.82 2.03 -17.82
CA ALA A 80 -9.24 1.62 -17.76
C ALA A 80 -9.72 0.90 -19.04
N ASN A 81 -8.88 0.83 -20.08
CA ASN A 81 -9.18 0.17 -21.35
C ASN A 81 -8.50 -1.20 -21.52
N GLN A 82 -7.74 -1.69 -20.54
CA GLN A 82 -7.03 -2.96 -20.68
C GLN A 82 -7.83 -4.11 -20.03
N THR A 83 -8.23 -5.08 -20.85
CA THR A 83 -8.70 -6.44 -20.48
C THR A 83 -7.62 -7.27 -19.76
N ASN A 84 -6.65 -6.62 -19.12
CA ASN A 84 -5.38 -7.22 -18.76
C ASN A 84 -5.37 -7.73 -17.32
N ALA A 85 -4.50 -8.70 -17.11
CA ALA A 85 -4.25 -9.37 -15.85
C ALA A 85 -4.07 -8.39 -14.68
N SER A 86 -4.31 -8.88 -13.46
CA SER A 86 -4.10 -8.16 -12.19
C SER A 86 -2.87 -7.25 -12.25
N PRO A 87 -2.95 -5.98 -11.82
CA PRO A 87 -1.84 -5.03 -11.94
C PRO A 87 -0.59 -5.46 -11.16
N PHE A 88 -0.76 -6.36 -10.19
CA PHE A 88 0.30 -6.96 -9.40
C PHE A 88 0.12 -8.47 -9.30
N LEU A 89 1.23 -9.17 -9.04
CA LEU A 89 1.29 -10.58 -8.69
C LEU A 89 1.65 -10.70 -7.21
N GLY A 90 0.85 -11.38 -6.40
CA GLY A 90 1.19 -11.51 -4.98
C GLY A 90 0.27 -12.44 -4.20
N ALA A 91 0.73 -12.80 -3.01
CA ALA A 91 0.03 -13.66 -2.06
C ALA A 91 0.53 -13.39 -0.64
N GLU A 92 -0.14 -13.97 0.34
CA GLU A 92 0.35 -14.08 1.71
C GLU A 92 0.47 -15.56 2.10
N ALA A 93 1.49 -15.90 2.90
CA ALA A 93 1.77 -17.24 3.37
C ALA A 93 2.28 -17.20 4.82
N GLU A 94 2.16 -18.31 5.52
CA GLU A 94 2.63 -18.43 6.91
C GLU A 94 3.94 -19.21 6.96
N TYR A 95 4.94 -18.62 7.62
CA TYR A 95 6.21 -19.26 7.94
C TYR A 95 6.23 -19.65 9.42
N LEU A 96 6.71 -20.86 9.70
CA LEU A 96 7.00 -21.37 11.03
C LEU A 96 8.50 -21.27 11.30
N THR A 97 8.84 -20.74 12.47
CA THR A 97 10.22 -20.77 12.99
C THR A 97 10.50 -22.09 13.70
N GLU A 98 11.78 -22.38 13.99
CA GLU A 98 12.19 -23.53 14.81
C GLU A 98 11.56 -23.52 16.22
N ASN A 99 11.26 -22.33 16.74
CA ASN A 99 10.61 -22.12 18.04
C ASN A 99 9.08 -22.30 17.98
N GLY A 100 8.52 -22.53 16.78
CA GLY A 100 7.07 -22.65 16.56
C GLY A 100 6.33 -21.30 16.45
N ASN A 101 7.06 -20.17 16.42
CA ASN A 101 6.44 -18.87 16.17
C ASN A 101 5.92 -18.80 14.73
N ARG A 102 4.78 -18.13 14.55
CA ARG A 102 4.11 -17.93 13.25
C ARG A 102 4.40 -16.54 12.73
N LEU A 103 4.95 -16.46 11.53
CA LEU A 103 5.21 -15.23 10.80
C LEU A 103 4.32 -15.17 9.57
N LEU A 104 3.50 -14.13 9.44
CA LEU A 104 2.75 -13.86 8.23
C LEU A 104 3.66 -13.12 7.25
N VAL A 105 3.83 -13.66 6.05
CA VAL A 105 4.64 -13.08 4.99
C VAL A 105 3.73 -12.71 3.83
N GLU A 106 3.72 -11.43 3.45
CA GLU A 106 2.98 -10.89 2.31
C GLU A 106 4.00 -10.44 1.26
N ILE A 107 3.92 -10.97 0.03
CA ILE A 107 4.82 -10.61 -1.07
C ILE A 107 4.00 -10.09 -2.24
N VAL A 108 4.43 -8.95 -2.79
CA VAL A 108 3.81 -8.29 -3.95
C VAL A 108 4.90 -7.95 -4.96
N ARG A 109 4.78 -8.47 -6.19
CA ARG A 109 5.56 -8.03 -7.34
C ARG A 109 4.79 -6.95 -8.10
N LEU A 110 5.43 -5.79 -8.20
CA LEU A 110 4.94 -4.58 -8.85
C LEU A 110 5.59 -4.44 -10.24
N ARG A 111 5.23 -3.39 -10.99
CA ARG A 111 5.69 -3.24 -12.38
C ARG A 111 7.06 -2.57 -12.49
N SER A 112 7.46 -1.83 -11.46
CA SER A 112 8.73 -1.10 -11.41
C SER A 112 9.23 -0.93 -9.97
N ASP A 113 10.51 -0.61 -9.84
CA ASP A 113 11.15 -0.28 -8.57
C ASP A 113 10.53 0.96 -7.93
N SER A 114 10.13 1.95 -8.73
CA SER A 114 9.40 3.14 -8.26
C SER A 114 8.04 2.79 -7.65
N GLU A 115 7.30 1.86 -8.25
CA GLU A 115 6.04 1.35 -7.67
C GLU A 115 6.30 0.60 -6.35
N ALA A 116 7.35 -0.23 -6.31
CA ALA A 116 7.75 -0.96 -5.09
C ALA A 116 8.17 -0.02 -3.95
N TYR A 117 8.96 1.01 -4.25
CA TYR A 117 9.32 2.03 -3.27
C TYR A 117 8.12 2.88 -2.84
N SER A 118 7.23 3.24 -3.77
CA SER A 118 5.97 3.93 -3.43
C SER A 118 5.15 3.09 -2.43
N PHE A 119 4.95 1.82 -2.75
CA PHE A 119 4.21 0.88 -1.90
C PHE A 119 4.84 0.70 -0.53
N LEU A 120 6.18 0.64 -0.46
CA LEU A 120 6.94 0.63 0.78
C LEU A 120 6.61 1.85 1.66
N THR A 121 6.70 3.06 1.11
CA THR A 121 6.50 4.29 1.91
C THR A 121 5.06 4.42 2.42
N VAL A 122 4.07 4.02 1.61
CA VAL A 122 2.65 4.00 2.02
C VAL A 122 2.42 2.97 3.13
N THR A 123 2.96 1.77 2.98
CA THR A 123 2.83 0.72 4.01
C THR A 123 3.53 1.11 5.30
N ALA A 124 4.74 1.68 5.21
CA ALA A 124 5.49 2.14 6.38
C ALA A 124 4.76 3.26 7.13
N ARG A 125 4.09 4.18 6.42
CA ARG A 125 3.21 5.16 7.05
C ARG A 125 2.05 4.49 7.78
N LYS A 126 1.38 3.54 7.13
CA LYS A 126 0.24 2.83 7.72
C LYS A 126 0.62 2.09 9.00
N MET A 127 1.76 1.38 8.99
CA MET A 127 2.34 0.74 10.16
C MET A 127 2.56 1.73 11.32
N ARG A 128 3.08 2.93 11.01
CA ARG A 128 3.31 3.98 12.00
C ARG A 128 2.02 4.49 12.64
N GLU A 129 0.96 4.62 11.84
CA GLU A 129 -0.37 5.03 12.30
C GLU A 129 -1.02 3.97 13.22
N GLU A 130 -0.88 2.69 12.88
CA GLU A 130 -1.48 1.57 13.61
C GLU A 130 -0.76 1.26 14.92
N GLU A 131 0.57 1.17 14.87
CA GLU A 131 1.37 0.78 16.03
C GLU A 131 1.52 1.92 17.04
N ARG A 132 1.14 3.16 16.68
CA ARG A 132 1.37 4.41 17.44
C ARG A 132 2.80 4.54 17.98
N SER A 133 3.72 3.79 17.40
CA SER A 133 5.04 3.52 17.96
C SER A 133 6.03 4.43 17.26
N GLN A 134 6.69 5.29 18.03
CA GLN A 134 7.80 6.11 17.55
C GLN A 134 9.08 5.31 17.27
N ASN A 135 9.02 3.98 17.40
CA ASN A 135 10.20 3.11 17.32
C ASN A 135 10.42 2.52 15.92
N MET A 136 9.70 2.99 14.90
CA MET A 136 9.98 2.57 13.52
C MET A 136 11.33 3.14 13.10
N ARG A 137 12.23 2.27 12.65
CA ARG A 137 13.58 2.66 12.21
C ARG A 137 13.84 2.18 10.79
N LEU A 138 14.76 2.85 10.12
CA LEU A 138 15.33 2.34 8.88
C LEU A 138 16.06 1.02 9.15
N GLY A 139 15.83 0.04 8.28
CA GLY A 139 16.53 -1.23 8.29
C GLY A 139 17.57 -1.33 7.18
N ASN A 140 18.24 -2.47 7.12
CA ASN A 140 19.23 -2.83 6.11
C ASN A 140 18.85 -4.13 5.37
N VAL A 141 17.55 -4.44 5.29
CA VAL A 141 17.01 -5.54 4.50
C VAL A 141 16.61 -5.02 3.12
N GLY A 142 17.05 -5.70 2.07
CA GLY A 142 16.79 -5.30 0.68
C GLY A 142 17.40 -3.95 0.31
N THR A 143 16.76 -3.28 -0.65
CA THR A 143 17.17 -1.94 -1.12
C THR A 143 16.79 -0.85 -0.12
N ALA A 144 15.57 -0.91 0.43
CA ALA A 144 15.19 -0.12 1.59
C ALA A 144 14.20 -0.90 2.46
N SER A 145 14.22 -0.62 3.77
CA SER A 145 13.34 -1.28 4.73
C SER A 145 12.98 -0.41 5.92
N PHE A 146 11.83 -0.72 6.51
CA PHE A 146 11.36 -0.17 7.77
C PHE A 146 11.09 -1.30 8.75
N ILE A 147 11.67 -1.18 9.94
CA ILE A 147 11.53 -2.16 11.02
C ILE A 147 10.68 -1.53 12.11
N GLY A 148 9.51 -2.12 12.37
CA GLY A 148 8.66 -1.86 13.53
C GLY A 148 8.88 -2.88 14.64
N PRO A 149 8.15 -2.79 15.76
CA PRO A 149 8.29 -3.71 16.89
C PRO A 149 7.91 -5.16 16.56
N ARG A 150 6.96 -5.36 15.64
CA ARG A 150 6.42 -6.69 15.28
C ARG A 150 6.53 -7.03 13.81
N SER A 151 6.96 -6.10 12.99
CA SER A 151 6.94 -6.26 11.55
C SER A 151 8.14 -5.60 10.90
N ILE A 152 8.47 -6.08 9.72
CA ILE A 152 9.39 -5.44 8.79
C ILE A 152 8.70 -5.34 7.43
N VAL A 153 8.88 -4.19 6.78
CA VAL A 153 8.57 -4.04 5.36
C VAL A 153 9.83 -3.67 4.63
N PHE A 154 10.00 -4.24 3.44
CA PHE A 154 11.15 -3.96 2.59
C PHE A 154 10.80 -4.17 1.13
N PHE A 155 11.68 -3.71 0.25
CA PHE A 155 11.60 -4.04 -1.16
C PHE A 155 12.99 -4.35 -1.74
N CYS A 156 13.01 -5.17 -2.79
CA CYS A 156 14.17 -5.46 -3.62
C CYS A 156 13.68 -5.48 -5.08
N ASP A 157 14.31 -4.69 -5.97
CA ASP A 157 13.88 -4.56 -7.37
C ASP A 157 12.36 -4.22 -7.42
N THR A 158 11.57 -5.00 -8.14
CA THR A 158 10.13 -4.83 -8.29
C THR A 158 9.31 -5.53 -7.19
N THR A 159 9.96 -6.15 -6.20
CA THR A 159 9.30 -7.01 -5.21
C THR A 159 9.26 -6.34 -3.84
N PHE A 160 8.06 -6.10 -3.35
CA PHE A 160 7.79 -5.70 -1.98
C PHE A 160 7.49 -6.92 -1.10
N ALA A 161 7.95 -6.89 0.15
CA ALA A 161 7.57 -7.87 1.16
C ALA A 161 7.25 -7.20 2.51
N ARG A 162 6.24 -7.73 3.19
CA ARG A 162 5.94 -7.48 4.61
C ARG A 162 6.04 -8.79 5.37
N ILE A 163 6.70 -8.75 6.52
CA ILE A 163 6.76 -9.88 7.46
C ILE A 163 6.23 -9.38 8.79
N THR A 164 5.20 -10.04 9.31
CA THR A 164 4.56 -9.70 10.58
C THR A 164 4.62 -10.89 11.54
N ASN A 165 5.13 -10.67 12.74
CA ASN A 165 5.09 -11.65 13.81
C ASN A 165 3.68 -11.64 14.43
N GLU A 166 2.88 -12.67 14.15
CA GLU A 166 1.53 -12.80 14.71
C GLU A 166 1.56 -13.12 16.21
N THR A 167 2.63 -13.75 16.67
CA THR A 167 2.90 -13.98 18.09
C THR A 167 3.53 -12.73 18.72
N ALA A 168 3.22 -12.45 19.99
CA ALA A 168 3.91 -11.38 20.70
C ALA A 168 5.38 -11.80 20.87
N GLY A 169 6.30 -11.13 20.18
CA GLY A 169 7.68 -11.58 20.08
C GLY A 169 8.64 -10.47 19.64
N ASN A 170 9.94 -10.80 19.67
CA ASN A 170 11.03 -9.92 19.28
C ASN A 170 11.06 -9.74 17.74
N SER A 171 11.49 -8.57 17.27
CA SER A 171 11.70 -8.25 15.86
C SER A 171 12.83 -9.05 15.19
N ASP A 172 13.69 -9.71 15.96
CA ASP A 172 14.87 -10.39 15.41
C ASP A 172 14.53 -11.52 14.43
N GLU A 173 13.46 -12.29 14.69
CA GLU A 173 13.02 -13.37 13.79
C GLU A 173 12.46 -12.81 12.47
N VAL A 174 11.72 -11.70 12.52
CA VAL A 174 11.18 -11.07 11.29
C VAL A 174 12.30 -10.46 10.45
N VAL A 175 13.31 -9.86 11.09
CA VAL A 175 14.48 -9.31 10.40
C VAL A 175 15.32 -10.43 9.78
N ALA A 176 15.54 -11.53 10.52
CA ALA A 176 16.29 -12.68 10.01
C ALA A 176 15.62 -13.30 8.77
N LEU A 177 14.30 -13.54 8.82
CA LEU A 177 13.56 -14.02 7.65
C LEU A 177 13.57 -13.00 6.51
N GLY A 178 13.49 -11.70 6.83
CA GLY A 178 13.60 -10.61 5.86
C GLY A 178 14.89 -10.68 5.05
N HIS A 179 16.04 -10.86 5.70
CA HIS A 179 17.32 -11.04 5.01
C HIS A 179 17.33 -12.26 4.09
N LEU A 180 16.81 -13.40 4.55
CA LEU A 180 16.76 -14.63 3.76
C LEU A 180 15.85 -14.49 2.53
N LEU A 181 14.70 -13.82 2.67
CA LEU A 181 13.82 -13.54 1.54
C LEU A 181 14.46 -12.54 0.57
N ALA A 182 15.09 -11.48 1.07
CA ALA A 182 15.80 -10.51 0.24
C ALA A 182 16.93 -11.18 -0.58
N GLU A 183 17.64 -12.19 -0.03
CA GLU A 183 18.62 -12.99 -0.77
C GLU A 183 18.01 -13.77 -1.95
N THR A 184 16.71 -14.06 -1.91
CA THR A 184 15.99 -14.80 -2.97
C THR A 184 15.39 -13.87 -4.02
N PHE A 185 15.29 -12.58 -3.73
CA PHE A 185 14.80 -11.57 -4.65
C PHE A 185 15.92 -11.08 -5.57
N GLY A 186 15.56 -10.36 -6.63
CA GLY A 186 16.53 -9.71 -7.51
C GLY A 186 17.40 -8.72 -6.73
N LYS A 187 18.65 -8.54 -7.16
CA LYS A 187 19.48 -7.42 -6.68
C LYS A 187 18.99 -6.17 -7.38
N GLY A 188 18.31 -5.28 -6.66
CA GLY A 188 17.91 -3.97 -7.17
C GLY A 188 19.12 -3.05 -7.35
N GLU A 189 18.87 -1.79 -7.66
CA GLU A 189 19.93 -0.78 -7.83
C GLU A 189 20.59 -0.33 -6.50
N ASP A 190 20.20 -0.92 -5.37
CA ASP A 190 20.65 -0.61 -4.01
C ASP A 190 20.58 0.89 -3.65
N ASP A 191 19.71 1.65 -4.34
CA ASP A 191 19.55 3.07 -4.13
C ASP A 191 18.08 3.49 -3.99
N VAL A 192 17.86 4.53 -3.20
CA VAL A 192 16.53 5.14 -3.03
C VAL A 192 16.28 6.10 -4.20
N PRO A 193 15.01 6.28 -4.64
CA PRO A 193 14.71 7.17 -5.75
C PRO A 193 15.31 8.57 -5.55
N VAL A 194 15.95 9.09 -6.60
CA VAL A 194 16.70 10.37 -6.56
C VAL A 194 15.80 11.52 -6.10
N LEU A 195 14.52 11.50 -6.46
CA LEU A 195 13.55 12.50 -6.05
C LEU A 195 13.42 12.62 -4.52
N VAL A 196 13.59 11.53 -3.77
CA VAL A 196 13.63 11.57 -2.29
C VAL A 196 14.83 12.38 -1.80
N LYS A 197 15.97 12.27 -2.48
CA LYS A 197 17.20 13.02 -2.15
C LYS A 197 17.09 14.51 -2.44
N HIS A 198 16.06 14.96 -3.17
CA HIS A 198 15.75 16.37 -3.38
C HIS A 198 15.05 17.02 -2.19
N LEU A 199 14.60 16.23 -1.21
CA LEU A 199 14.05 16.76 0.04
C LEU A 199 15.14 17.48 0.86
N PRO A 200 14.83 18.63 1.49
CA PRO A 200 15.68 19.18 2.55
C PRO A 200 15.93 18.16 3.66
N ASP A 201 17.18 18.00 4.08
CA ASP A 201 17.57 17.03 5.12
C ASP A 201 16.99 15.63 4.86
N TRP A 202 17.09 15.16 3.60
CA TRP A 202 16.39 13.96 3.13
C TRP A 202 16.68 12.72 3.97
N GLN A 203 17.88 12.59 4.55
CA GLN A 203 18.22 11.45 5.40
C GLN A 203 17.34 11.38 6.66
N ALA A 204 17.04 12.53 7.27
CA ALA A 204 16.19 12.61 8.44
C ALA A 204 14.70 12.52 8.09
N THR A 205 14.31 13.00 6.90
CA THR A 205 12.90 13.04 6.48
C THR A 205 12.45 11.78 5.75
N GLN A 206 13.36 11.04 5.11
CA GLN A 206 13.10 9.79 4.39
C GLN A 206 12.21 8.82 5.16
N PRO A 207 12.40 8.57 6.46
CA PRO A 207 11.56 7.61 7.18
C PRO A 207 10.09 8.00 7.26
N THR A 208 9.79 9.28 7.02
CA THR A 208 8.46 9.87 7.09
C THR A 208 7.93 10.34 5.74
N ALA A 209 8.78 10.36 4.71
CA ALA A 209 8.41 10.80 3.38
C ALA A 209 7.44 9.80 2.72
N ILE A 210 6.58 10.33 1.85
CA ILE A 210 5.70 9.55 0.99
C ILE A 210 6.18 9.70 -0.44
N TYR A 211 6.47 8.58 -1.07
CA TYR A 211 6.80 8.52 -2.49
C TYR A 211 5.59 8.02 -3.26
N ALA A 212 5.28 8.68 -4.37
CA ALA A 212 4.05 8.45 -5.12
C ALA A 212 4.34 8.40 -6.63
N VAL A 213 3.88 7.33 -7.26
CA VAL A 213 3.88 7.17 -8.73
C VAL A 213 2.48 7.32 -9.32
N ASN A 214 1.52 7.72 -8.50
CA ASN A 214 0.16 8.10 -8.85
C ASN A 214 -0.39 9.06 -7.79
N VAL A 215 -1.54 9.66 -8.06
CA VAL A 215 -2.09 10.72 -7.20
C VAL A 215 -2.65 10.21 -5.86
N GLY A 216 -2.99 8.92 -5.75
CA GLY A 216 -3.66 8.34 -4.57
C GLY A 216 -2.87 8.53 -3.27
N PRO A 217 -1.66 7.95 -3.15
CA PRO A 217 -0.79 8.11 -1.98
C PRO A 217 -0.56 9.57 -1.57
N LEU A 218 -0.45 10.46 -2.55
CA LEU A 218 -0.21 11.88 -2.32
C LEU A 218 -1.44 12.58 -1.71
N ARG A 219 -2.65 12.27 -2.20
CA ARG A 219 -3.91 12.80 -1.64
C ARG A 219 -4.17 12.27 -0.24
N ASP A 220 -3.82 11.02 0.03
CA ASP A 220 -3.97 10.44 1.37
C ASP A 220 -2.97 11.05 2.35
N ALA A 221 -1.78 11.45 1.88
CA ALA A 221 -0.77 12.14 2.68
C ALA A 221 -1.11 13.59 2.99
N ILE A 222 -1.81 14.24 2.07
CA ILE A 222 -2.09 15.66 2.14
C ILE A 222 -3.58 15.86 1.80
N PRO A 223 -4.47 15.52 2.76
CA PRO A 223 -5.90 15.66 2.56
C PRO A 223 -6.27 17.13 2.32
N ASP A 224 -7.45 17.34 1.75
CA ASP A 224 -8.05 18.67 1.56
C ASP A 224 -7.23 19.64 0.69
N GLN A 225 -6.45 19.08 -0.25
CA GLN A 225 -5.75 19.85 -1.28
C GLN A 225 -6.32 19.58 -2.68
N PRO A 226 -7.32 20.37 -3.13
CA PRO A 226 -7.96 20.17 -4.43
C PRO A 226 -6.98 20.21 -5.61
N ILE A 227 -5.91 21.01 -5.48
CA ILE A 227 -4.88 21.19 -6.50
C ILE A 227 -4.18 19.88 -6.90
N LEU A 228 -4.12 18.89 -5.99
CA LEU A 228 -3.49 17.60 -6.28
C LEU A 228 -4.24 16.82 -7.37
N SER A 229 -5.53 17.12 -7.58
CA SER A 229 -6.34 16.49 -8.64
C SER A 229 -5.97 16.96 -10.04
N GLU A 230 -5.21 18.05 -10.17
CA GLU A 230 -4.73 18.56 -11.45
C GLU A 230 -3.40 17.93 -11.88
N LEU A 231 -2.76 17.15 -11.01
CA LEU A 231 -1.50 16.48 -11.31
C LEU A 231 -1.76 15.30 -12.24
N ASN A 232 -1.15 15.33 -13.43
CA ASN A 232 -1.18 14.19 -14.34
C ASN A 232 0.01 13.26 -14.06
N PHE A 233 -0.29 12.03 -13.67
CA PHE A 233 0.71 10.99 -13.45
C PHE A 233 1.02 10.14 -14.70
N GLU A 234 0.35 10.39 -15.81
CA GLU A 234 0.65 9.74 -17.09
C GLU A 234 2.08 10.05 -17.56
N GLY A 235 2.70 9.05 -18.20
CA GLY A 235 4.03 9.20 -18.76
C GLY A 235 5.17 9.12 -17.74
N GLY A 236 4.92 8.57 -16.55
CA GLY A 236 5.95 8.27 -15.54
C GLY A 236 6.27 9.42 -14.59
N THR A 237 5.32 10.35 -14.37
CA THR A 237 5.46 11.38 -13.34
C THR A 237 5.62 10.72 -11.97
N GLU A 238 6.48 11.29 -11.14
CA GLU A 238 6.72 10.83 -9.77
C GLU A 238 6.57 12.01 -8.82
N ALA A 239 6.26 11.74 -7.56
CA ALA A 239 6.15 12.76 -6.54
C ALA A 239 6.71 12.27 -5.21
N VAL A 240 7.26 13.20 -4.44
CA VAL A 240 7.62 12.97 -3.05
C VAL A 240 6.99 14.05 -2.17
N SER A 241 6.53 13.66 -0.99
CA SER A 241 6.09 14.59 0.03
C SER A 241 6.71 14.31 1.39
N ALA A 242 6.92 15.38 2.16
CA ALA A 242 7.43 15.30 3.53
C ALA A 242 6.91 16.47 4.37
N ASN A 243 6.86 16.26 5.70
CA ASN A 243 6.42 17.27 6.66
C ASN A 243 7.62 18.01 7.26
N TYR A 244 7.52 19.33 7.34
CA TYR A 244 8.49 20.24 7.96
C TYR A 244 7.79 21.12 8.98
N GLY A 245 7.65 20.60 10.21
CA GLY A 245 6.84 21.23 11.24
C GLY A 245 5.35 21.19 10.88
N GLN A 246 4.74 22.36 10.70
CA GLN A 246 3.35 22.48 10.24
C GLN A 246 3.21 22.50 8.71
N SER A 247 4.31 22.78 8.01
CA SER A 247 4.33 22.86 6.55
C SER A 247 4.49 21.47 5.94
N GLN A 248 3.96 21.29 4.74
CA GLN A 248 4.16 20.08 3.95
C GLN A 248 4.74 20.45 2.59
N LEU A 249 5.86 19.85 2.24
CA LEU A 249 6.52 20.02 0.95
C LEU A 249 6.08 18.89 0.02
N VAL A 250 5.75 19.24 -1.22
CA VAL A 250 5.58 18.28 -2.31
C VAL A 250 6.46 18.67 -3.46
N ILE A 251 7.22 17.72 -3.98
CA ILE A 251 7.99 17.86 -5.21
C ILE A 251 7.42 16.84 -6.19
N VAL A 252 6.99 17.31 -7.36
CA VAL A 252 6.50 16.49 -8.47
C VAL A 252 7.51 16.59 -9.60
N GLU A 253 8.02 15.47 -10.07
CA GLU A 253 8.92 15.36 -11.21
C GLU A 253 8.16 14.85 -12.43
N PHE A 254 8.21 15.61 -13.51
CA PHE A 254 7.70 15.18 -14.80
C PHE A 254 8.83 14.62 -15.67
N THR A 255 8.53 13.59 -16.45
CA THR A 255 9.52 12.91 -17.31
C THR A 255 10.05 13.78 -18.45
N THR A 256 9.31 14.81 -18.86
CA THR A 256 9.77 15.75 -19.89
C THR A 256 9.51 17.20 -19.51
N PRO A 257 10.34 18.14 -19.99
CA PRO A 257 10.09 19.57 -19.82
C PRO A 257 8.75 20.03 -20.40
N GLN A 258 8.29 19.43 -21.51
CA GLN A 258 7.01 19.80 -22.13
C GLN A 258 5.83 19.44 -21.23
N ILE A 259 5.80 18.22 -20.67
CA ILE A 259 4.76 17.80 -19.71
C ILE A 259 4.76 18.74 -18.49
N SER A 260 5.94 19.14 -18.01
CA SER A 260 6.06 20.10 -16.91
C SER A 260 5.46 21.47 -17.25
N ILE A 261 5.73 22.00 -18.45
CA ILE A 261 5.16 23.28 -18.92
C ILE A 261 3.63 23.21 -19.01
N ASP A 262 3.10 22.13 -19.57
CA ASP A 262 1.66 21.96 -19.75
C ASP A 262 0.94 21.83 -18.40
N ASN A 263 1.52 21.08 -17.46
CA ASN A 263 1.00 20.97 -16.10
C ASN A 263 1.09 22.30 -15.34
N ASP A 264 2.18 23.04 -15.47
CA ASP A 264 2.40 24.33 -14.80
C ASP A 264 1.29 25.34 -15.11
N GLN A 265 0.89 25.44 -16.38
CA GLN A 265 -0.21 26.31 -16.79
C GLN A 265 -1.55 25.92 -16.14
N ARG A 266 -1.86 24.61 -16.09
CA ARG A 266 -3.07 24.10 -15.42
C ARG A 266 -3.04 24.35 -13.93
N ILE A 267 -1.91 24.08 -13.29
CA ILE A 267 -1.69 24.28 -11.86
C ILE A 267 -1.88 25.76 -11.50
N LEU A 268 -1.26 26.69 -12.23
CA LEU A 268 -1.41 28.12 -11.97
C LEU A 268 -2.86 28.60 -12.15
N ALA A 269 -3.53 28.15 -13.21
CA ALA A 269 -4.94 28.47 -13.44
C ALA A 269 -5.80 27.96 -12.28
N LYS A 270 -5.57 26.72 -11.82
CA LYS A 270 -6.31 26.13 -10.71
C LYS A 270 -6.04 26.83 -9.38
N ILE A 271 -4.78 27.17 -9.08
CA ILE A 271 -4.42 27.93 -7.87
C ILE A 271 -5.17 29.26 -7.86
N GLN A 272 -5.23 29.97 -8.99
CA GLN A 272 -5.97 31.23 -9.08
C GLN A 272 -7.48 31.01 -8.89
N GLU A 273 -8.05 29.96 -9.48
CA GLU A 273 -9.44 29.58 -9.30
C GLU A 273 -9.78 29.33 -7.82
N LEU A 274 -8.97 28.50 -7.14
CA LEU A 274 -9.15 28.15 -5.73
C LEU A 274 -9.07 29.41 -4.84
N LYS A 275 -8.08 30.29 -5.09
CA LYS A 275 -7.95 31.57 -4.39
C LYS A 275 -9.18 32.46 -4.58
N ASN A 276 -9.71 32.55 -5.81
CA ASN A 276 -10.92 33.34 -6.10
C ASN A 276 -12.16 32.78 -5.41
N GLN A 277 -12.22 31.46 -5.20
CA GLN A 277 -13.32 30.77 -4.52
C GLN A 277 -13.17 30.73 -2.99
N GLY A 278 -12.05 31.25 -2.44
CA GLY A 278 -11.75 31.14 -1.01
C GLY A 278 -11.52 29.69 -0.55
N GLN A 279 -11.14 28.80 -1.46
CA GLN A 279 -10.81 27.41 -1.15
C GLN A 279 -9.33 27.27 -0.77
N SER A 280 -8.99 26.12 -0.17
CA SER A 280 -7.61 25.77 0.15
C SER A 280 -6.74 25.76 -1.12
N ALA A 281 -5.60 26.45 -1.04
CA ALA A 281 -4.60 26.55 -2.09
C ALA A 281 -3.21 26.43 -1.43
N PRO A 282 -2.17 25.99 -2.18
CA PRO A 282 -0.81 25.93 -1.64
C PRO A 282 -0.35 27.32 -1.17
N SER A 283 0.36 27.35 -0.03
CA SER A 283 1.01 28.55 0.51
C SER A 283 2.07 29.10 -0.44
N ALA A 284 2.78 28.21 -1.16
CA ALA A 284 3.67 28.58 -2.25
C ALA A 284 3.67 27.51 -3.36
N TYR A 285 3.93 27.95 -4.59
CA TYR A 285 4.10 27.09 -5.74
C TYR A 285 5.21 27.64 -6.65
N ARG A 286 6.08 26.76 -7.15
CA ARG A 286 7.12 27.12 -8.12
C ARG A 286 7.41 25.97 -9.07
N ARG A 287 7.57 26.29 -10.36
CA ARG A 287 8.20 25.37 -11.33
C ARG A 287 9.71 25.58 -11.37
N VAL A 288 10.47 24.51 -11.32
CA VAL A 288 11.94 24.50 -11.44
C VAL A 288 12.34 23.43 -12.44
N GLY A 289 12.70 23.80 -13.67
CA GLY A 289 13.01 22.82 -14.71
C GLY A 289 11.80 21.93 -15.03
N ASN A 290 11.96 20.61 -14.82
CA ASN A 290 10.92 19.58 -14.92
C ASN A 290 10.20 19.29 -13.59
N TYR A 291 10.46 20.06 -12.54
CA TYR A 291 9.83 19.92 -11.23
C TYR A 291 8.74 20.95 -11.00
N SER A 292 7.66 20.52 -10.33
CA SER A 292 6.68 21.39 -9.69
C SER A 292 6.80 21.22 -8.18
N VAL A 293 7.03 22.33 -7.47
CA VAL A 293 7.23 22.35 -6.02
C VAL A 293 6.07 23.07 -5.37
N PHE A 294 5.43 22.42 -4.40
CA PHE A 294 4.33 22.97 -3.61
C PHE A 294 4.71 23.00 -2.14
N VAL A 295 4.31 24.07 -1.46
CA VAL A 295 4.33 24.14 0.00
C VAL A 295 2.90 24.36 0.48
N PHE A 296 2.42 23.47 1.34
CA PHE A 296 1.11 23.55 1.97
C PHE A 296 1.25 23.90 3.45
N ASN A 297 0.21 24.50 4.02
CA ASN A 297 0.04 24.73 5.46
C ASN A 297 1.15 25.56 6.14
N ALA A 298 1.94 26.32 5.36
CA ALA A 298 2.86 27.31 5.92
C ALA A 298 2.07 28.51 6.47
N SER A 299 2.59 29.14 7.53
CA SER A 299 1.97 30.30 8.18
C SER A 299 1.77 31.49 7.24
N ASP A 300 2.67 31.66 6.27
CA ASP A 300 2.69 32.72 5.29
C ASP A 300 3.58 32.35 4.09
N GLU A 301 3.43 33.11 2.99
CA GLU A 301 4.18 32.90 1.75
C GLU A 301 5.69 33.12 1.91
N LYS A 302 6.12 33.99 2.84
CA LYS A 302 7.55 34.22 3.07
C LYS A 302 8.21 32.98 3.67
N THR A 303 7.62 32.43 4.73
CA THR A 303 8.04 31.19 5.37
C THR A 303 8.01 30.01 4.39
N ALA A 304 7.05 30.00 3.45
CA ALA A 304 6.98 28.96 2.42
C ALA A 304 8.07 29.06 1.33
N ASN A 305 8.75 30.20 1.22
CA ASN A 305 9.79 30.44 0.21
C ASN A 305 11.23 30.38 0.76
N GLU A 306 11.39 30.17 2.07
CA GLU A 306 12.68 29.93 2.74
C GLU A 306 13.11 28.47 2.62
#